data_AF-A0A2V7PL72-F1
#
_entry.id   AF-A0A2V7PL72-F1
#
_cell.length_a   1.000
_cell.length_b   1.000
_cell.length_c   1.000
_cell.angle_alpha   90.00
_cell.angle_beta   90.00
_cell.angle_gamma   90.00
#
_symmetry.space_group_name_H-M   'P 1'
#
loop_
_entity.id
_entity.type
_entity.pdbx_description
1 polymer ?
#
loop_
_entity_poly.entity_id
_entity_poly.type
_entity_poly.pdbx_seq_one_letter_code
_entity_poly.pdbx_strand_id
1 'polypeptide(L)'
;MLVLLTVTALALQQSVADSSPFRPLPLPGATPIRSAAGAPGPRYWQQRADYTLEATLDTGSNVLRGRGRIDYVNRSPETLSFVWVQLDQNLFAPGSISAVLNQPPLLFAGGVVFDFSGKGFVGGITIDRFAAGGRPLATKVFGTMMRVALPRPLAPDRGITFDVAWHFPIPPYGGGRMGRVGSRFYEIGQWYPRLAVYDDVHGWNTLPFLGAGEFYLEFGDFDVSLTAPAGFLVTATGTLANPSAIRTAQERARLARAFTSPGQVVSVITRPE
;
A
#
# COMPACT_ATOMS: atom_id res chain seq x y z
N MET A 1 18.74 -63.02 11.65
CA MET A 1 18.58 -62.60 10.24
C MET A 1 17.22 -61.94 10.14
N LEU A 2 17.17 -60.60 10.24
CA LEU A 2 15.92 -59.82 10.34
C LEU A 2 15.64 -59.22 8.95
N VAL A 3 14.56 -59.66 8.31
CA VAL A 3 14.16 -59.17 6.97
C VAL A 3 13.39 -57.87 7.15
N LEU A 4 13.97 -56.77 6.70
CA LEU A 4 13.32 -55.46 6.65
C LEU A 4 12.47 -55.39 5.38
N LEU A 5 11.14 -55.43 5.52
CA LEU A 5 10.20 -55.15 4.44
C LEU A 5 10.04 -53.63 4.31
N THR A 6 10.73 -53.03 3.34
CA THR A 6 10.48 -51.66 2.90
C THR A 6 9.19 -51.64 2.07
N VAL A 7 8.09 -51.20 2.66
CA VAL A 7 6.87 -50.84 1.93
C VAL A 7 7.10 -49.46 1.31
N THR A 8 7.39 -49.44 0.01
CA THR A 8 7.39 -48.21 -0.80
C THR A 8 5.95 -47.74 -0.92
N ALA A 9 5.56 -46.72 -0.15
CA ALA A 9 4.31 -46.03 -0.39
C ALA A 9 4.42 -45.30 -1.75
N LEU A 10 3.80 -45.86 -2.79
CA LEU A 10 3.51 -45.10 -4.00
C LEU A 10 2.60 -43.95 -3.57
N ALA A 11 3.15 -42.73 -3.56
CA ALA A 11 2.34 -41.53 -3.52
C ALA A 11 1.43 -41.57 -4.76
N LEU A 12 0.15 -41.86 -4.56
CA LEU A 12 -0.88 -41.66 -5.58
C LEU A 12 -0.76 -40.21 -6.04
N GLN A 13 -0.27 -40.01 -7.27
CA GLN A 13 -0.40 -38.71 -7.93
C GLN A 13 -1.89 -38.34 -7.86
N GLN A 14 -2.19 -37.19 -7.24
CA GLN A 14 -3.54 -36.66 -7.25
C GLN A 14 -4.02 -36.62 -8.71
N SER A 15 -5.21 -37.18 -8.96
CA SER A 15 -5.84 -37.17 -10.27
C SER A 15 -5.76 -35.76 -10.84
N VAL A 16 -5.27 -35.63 -12.07
CA VAL A 16 -5.23 -34.34 -12.79
C VAL A 16 -6.60 -33.70 -12.63
N ALA A 17 -6.64 -32.51 -12.00
CA ALA A 17 -7.88 -31.81 -11.73
C ALA A 17 -8.71 -31.74 -13.01
N ASP A 18 -10.00 -32.12 -12.93
CA ASP A 18 -10.98 -32.05 -14.02
C ASP A 18 -10.68 -30.81 -14.87
N SER A 19 -10.30 -30.97 -16.14
CA SER A 19 -9.88 -29.84 -16.99
C SER A 19 -11.07 -29.15 -17.65
N SER A 20 -12.29 -29.60 -17.37
CA SER A 20 -13.52 -29.02 -17.90
C SER A 20 -13.60 -27.53 -17.57
N PRO A 21 -13.95 -26.66 -18.54
CA PRO A 21 -14.25 -25.25 -18.26
C PRO A 21 -15.50 -25.10 -17.38
N PHE A 22 -16.32 -26.15 -17.25
CA PHE A 22 -17.50 -26.20 -16.39
C PHE A 22 -17.27 -26.93 -15.07
N ARG A 23 -16.02 -27.30 -14.76
CA ARG A 23 -15.72 -27.93 -13.47
C ARG A 23 -16.18 -27.01 -12.33
N PRO A 24 -16.79 -27.53 -11.27
CA PRO A 24 -17.02 -26.75 -10.07
C PRO A 24 -15.68 -26.25 -9.54
N LEU A 25 -15.51 -24.93 -9.42
CA LEU A 25 -14.37 -24.39 -8.68
C LEU A 25 -14.57 -24.75 -7.19
N PRO A 26 -13.53 -25.19 -6.47
CA PRO A 26 -13.60 -25.44 -5.03
C PRO A 26 -13.66 -24.10 -4.29
N LEU A 27 -14.80 -23.42 -4.38
CA LEU A 27 -15.06 -22.15 -3.72
C LEU A 27 -15.56 -22.41 -2.29
N PRO A 28 -15.22 -21.54 -1.32
CA PRO A 28 -15.80 -21.59 0.01
C PRO A 28 -17.33 -21.56 -0.07
N GLY A 29 -17.99 -22.39 0.75
CA GLY A 29 -19.44 -22.34 0.89
C GLY A 29 -19.90 -21.02 1.54
N ALA A 30 -21.20 -20.75 1.47
CA ALA A 30 -21.79 -19.58 2.13
C ALA A 30 -21.58 -19.64 3.65
N THR A 31 -21.28 -18.49 4.24
CA THR A 31 -21.16 -18.28 5.68
C THR A 31 -21.98 -17.06 6.09
N PRO A 32 -22.20 -16.81 7.39
CA PRO A 32 -22.78 -15.54 7.84
C PRO A 32 -21.97 -14.30 7.44
N ILE A 33 -20.68 -14.47 7.10
CA ILE A 33 -19.78 -13.39 6.68
C ILE A 33 -19.90 -13.13 5.18
N ARG A 34 -20.13 -14.17 4.35
CA ARG A 34 -20.26 -14.07 2.89
C ARG A 34 -21.33 -15.00 2.34
N SER A 35 -22.23 -14.47 1.52
CA SER A 35 -23.27 -15.25 0.84
C SER A 35 -22.69 -16.21 -0.21
N ALA A 36 -23.51 -17.14 -0.72
CA ALA A 36 -23.12 -18.04 -1.81
C ALA A 36 -22.74 -17.31 -3.12
N ALA A 37 -23.19 -16.06 -3.29
CA ALA A 37 -22.83 -15.19 -4.41
C ALA A 37 -21.53 -14.39 -4.18
N GLY A 38 -20.87 -14.56 -3.03
CA GLY A 38 -19.66 -13.82 -2.65
C GLY A 38 -19.91 -12.43 -2.07
N ALA A 39 -21.16 -11.96 -2.05
CA ALA A 39 -21.52 -10.67 -1.44
C ALA A 39 -21.37 -10.71 0.10
N PRO A 40 -21.05 -9.57 0.74
CA PRO A 40 -21.06 -9.43 2.20
C PRO A 40 -22.36 -9.96 2.83
N GLY A 41 -22.21 -10.84 3.83
CA GLY A 41 -23.30 -11.39 4.62
C GLY A 41 -23.67 -10.51 5.83
N PRO A 42 -24.69 -10.90 6.62
CA PRO A 42 -25.15 -10.11 7.77
C PRO A 42 -24.14 -9.97 8.91
N ARG A 43 -23.08 -10.79 8.94
CA ARG A 43 -21.97 -10.70 9.90
C ARG A 43 -20.65 -10.30 9.23
N TYR A 44 -20.72 -9.68 8.04
CA TYR A 44 -19.53 -9.16 7.39
C TYR A 44 -18.85 -8.09 8.25
N TRP A 45 -17.52 -8.13 8.28
CA TRP A 45 -16.71 -7.15 8.97
C TRP A 45 -15.48 -6.83 8.10
N GLN A 46 -14.96 -5.64 8.29
CA GLN A 46 -13.73 -5.18 7.66
C GLN A 46 -13.08 -4.17 8.60
N GLN A 47 -11.76 -4.19 8.69
CA GLN A 47 -11.06 -3.22 9.52
C GLN A 47 -11.20 -1.81 8.93
N ARG A 48 -10.94 -0.80 9.76
CA ARG A 48 -10.84 0.58 9.31
C ARG A 48 -9.49 1.15 9.71
N ALA A 49 -8.81 1.79 8.78
CA ALA A 49 -7.55 2.48 9.00
C ALA A 49 -7.63 3.88 8.40
N ASP A 50 -7.90 4.88 9.24
CA ASP A 50 -7.94 6.28 8.83
C ASP A 50 -6.56 6.91 9.00
N TYR A 51 -6.18 7.81 8.10
CA TYR A 51 -4.84 8.39 8.05
C TYR A 51 -4.89 9.92 8.07
N THR A 52 -4.10 10.51 8.96
CA THR A 52 -3.74 11.93 8.88
C THR A 52 -2.26 12.02 8.59
N LEU A 53 -1.88 12.43 7.38
CA LEU A 53 -0.52 12.38 6.88
C LEU A 53 0.01 13.78 6.54
N GLU A 54 1.24 14.04 6.93
CA GLU A 54 2.01 15.21 6.51
C GLU A 54 3.28 14.73 5.81
N ALA A 55 3.56 15.25 4.63
CA ALA A 55 4.76 14.91 3.89
C ALA A 55 5.46 16.14 3.32
N THR A 56 6.79 16.09 3.31
CA THR A 56 7.65 17.09 2.70
C THR A 56 8.55 16.45 1.66
N LEU A 57 8.54 17.01 0.45
CA LEU A 57 9.48 16.68 -0.62
C LEU A 57 10.70 17.59 -0.55
N ASP A 58 11.87 17.01 -0.26
CA ASP A 58 13.16 17.68 -0.38
C ASP A 58 13.77 17.37 -1.75
N THR A 59 13.78 18.36 -2.65
CA THR A 59 14.33 18.21 -4.01
C THR A 59 15.84 18.38 -4.08
N GLY A 60 16.47 18.93 -3.04
CA GLY A 60 17.93 19.05 -2.94
C GLY A 60 18.55 17.70 -2.65
N SER A 61 17.99 16.95 -1.69
CA SER A 61 18.46 15.60 -1.35
C SER A 61 17.67 14.48 -2.03
N ASN A 62 16.58 14.79 -2.75
CA ASN A 62 15.65 13.81 -3.32
C ASN A 62 15.08 12.83 -2.28
N VAL A 63 14.65 13.36 -1.13
CA VAL A 63 14.09 12.56 -0.03
C VAL A 63 12.66 13.00 0.22
N LEU A 64 11.77 12.02 0.43
CA LEU A 64 10.47 12.27 1.02
C LEU A 64 10.55 12.01 2.52
N ARG A 65 10.08 12.97 3.32
CA ARG A 65 9.91 12.82 4.76
C ARG A 65 8.43 12.88 5.08
N GLY A 66 7.94 11.92 5.84
CA GLY A 66 6.56 11.85 6.25
C GLY A 66 6.43 11.69 7.76
N ARG A 67 5.32 12.21 8.28
CA ARG A 67 4.82 11.88 9.60
C ARG A 67 3.31 11.81 9.56
N GLY A 68 2.71 11.13 10.51
CA GLY A 68 1.26 11.05 10.54
C GLY A 68 0.71 10.29 11.72
N ARG A 69 -0.62 10.24 11.71
CA ARG A 69 -1.43 9.46 12.62
C ARG A 69 -2.17 8.39 11.83
N ILE A 70 -2.26 7.20 12.39
CA ILE A 70 -3.10 6.12 11.86
C ILE A 70 -4.09 5.73 12.94
N ASP A 71 -5.37 5.96 12.69
CA ASP A 71 -6.46 5.54 13.57
C ASP A 71 -7.00 4.21 13.07
N TYR A 72 -6.68 3.13 13.81
CA TYR A 72 -7.07 1.77 13.45
C TYR A 72 -8.19 1.28 14.35
N VAL A 73 -9.24 0.69 13.76
CA VAL A 73 -10.36 0.08 14.50
C VAL A 73 -10.41 -1.40 14.20
N ASN A 74 -10.30 -2.23 15.25
CA ASN A 74 -10.48 -3.67 15.12
C ASN A 74 -11.98 -4.02 15.05
N ARG A 75 -12.49 -4.34 13.87
CA ARG A 75 -13.85 -4.83 13.63
C ARG A 75 -13.94 -6.35 13.54
N SER A 76 -12.82 -7.07 13.69
CA SER A 76 -12.85 -8.52 13.70
C SER A 76 -13.43 -9.05 15.03
N PRO A 77 -13.94 -10.29 15.06
CA PRO A 77 -14.38 -10.93 16.30
C PRO A 77 -13.20 -11.36 17.20
N GLU A 78 -11.95 -11.22 16.73
CA GLU A 78 -10.76 -11.64 17.45
C GLU A 78 -10.11 -10.48 18.21
N THR A 79 -9.42 -10.81 19.30
CA THR A 79 -8.56 -9.85 20.01
C THR A 79 -7.16 -9.85 19.39
N LEU A 80 -6.72 -8.71 18.87
CA LEU A 80 -5.43 -8.59 18.20
C LEU A 80 -4.32 -8.21 19.19
N SER A 81 -3.17 -8.89 19.14
CA SER A 81 -1.99 -8.55 19.98
C SER A 81 -0.88 -7.83 19.20
N PHE A 82 -1.00 -7.76 17.88
CA PHE A 82 -0.07 -7.09 16.97
C PHE A 82 -0.81 -6.69 15.69
N VAL A 83 -0.22 -5.78 14.94
CA VAL A 83 -0.64 -5.43 13.58
C VAL A 83 0.52 -5.63 12.60
N TRP A 84 0.19 -5.78 11.32
CA TRP A 84 1.16 -5.79 10.24
C TRP A 84 1.08 -4.51 9.42
N VAL A 85 2.23 -4.04 8.96
CA VAL A 85 2.40 -2.80 8.20
C VAL A 85 3.22 -3.10 6.95
N GLN A 86 2.76 -2.65 5.80
CA GLN A 86 3.47 -2.71 4.53
C GLN A 86 4.47 -1.56 4.40
N LEU A 87 5.69 -1.88 3.98
CA LEU A 87 6.85 -1.03 3.82
C LEU A 87 7.37 -1.13 2.38
N ASP A 88 6.51 -0.86 1.39
CA ASP A 88 6.75 -1.12 -0.04
C ASP A 88 8.08 -0.57 -0.58
N GLN A 89 8.55 0.57 -0.07
CA GLN A 89 9.81 1.18 -0.47
C GLN A 89 11.02 0.26 -0.22
N ASN A 90 10.91 -0.70 0.70
CA ASN A 90 11.92 -1.74 0.91
C ASN A 90 12.03 -2.72 -0.28
N LEU A 91 11.21 -2.57 -1.33
CA LEU A 91 11.45 -3.14 -2.65
C LEU A 91 12.86 -2.84 -3.15
N PHE A 92 13.38 -1.63 -2.85
CA PHE A 92 14.72 -1.20 -3.25
C PHE A 92 15.78 -1.42 -2.16
N ALA A 93 15.45 -2.09 -1.05
CA ALA A 93 16.42 -2.38 -0.01
C ALA A 93 17.48 -3.37 -0.51
N PRO A 94 18.74 -3.29 -0.02
CA PRO A 94 19.76 -4.28 -0.32
C PRO A 94 19.24 -5.70 0.01
N GLY A 95 19.33 -6.61 -0.96
CA GLY A 95 18.89 -8.00 -0.78
C GLY A 95 17.38 -8.16 -0.62
N SER A 96 16.57 -7.20 -1.06
CA SER A 96 15.11 -7.36 -1.11
C SER A 96 14.72 -8.61 -1.90
N ILE A 97 13.57 -9.21 -1.58
CA ILE A 97 13.10 -10.42 -2.28
C ILE A 97 12.98 -10.15 -3.79
N SER A 98 12.51 -8.97 -4.20
CA SER A 98 12.45 -8.59 -5.61
C SER A 98 13.80 -8.48 -6.27
N ALA A 99 14.81 -7.93 -5.59
CA ALA A 99 16.17 -7.88 -6.11
C ALA A 99 16.77 -9.28 -6.29
N VAL A 100 16.48 -10.20 -5.36
CA VAL A 100 16.94 -11.60 -5.44
C VAL A 100 16.21 -12.37 -6.55
N LEU A 101 14.89 -12.20 -6.66
CA LEU A 101 14.09 -12.86 -7.70
C LEU A 101 14.39 -12.32 -9.10
N ASN A 102 14.80 -11.04 -9.20
CA ASN A 102 15.15 -10.36 -10.45
C ASN A 102 14.10 -10.62 -11.56
N GLN A 103 12.83 -10.37 -11.23
CA GLN A 103 11.71 -10.69 -12.12
C GLN A 103 11.81 -9.88 -13.43
N PRO A 104 11.45 -10.49 -14.58
CA PRO A 104 11.39 -9.76 -15.83
C PRO A 104 10.36 -8.61 -15.74
N PRO A 105 10.56 -7.51 -16.49
CA PRO A 105 9.58 -6.43 -16.53
C PRO A 105 8.21 -6.89 -17.00
N LEU A 106 7.15 -6.24 -16.50
CA LEU A 106 5.81 -6.41 -17.05
C LEU A 106 5.68 -5.62 -18.34
N LEU A 107 5.16 -6.27 -19.38
CA LEU A 107 4.89 -5.70 -20.68
C LEU A 107 3.38 -5.54 -20.85
N PHE A 108 2.93 -4.30 -21.04
CA PHE A 108 1.52 -3.98 -21.27
C PHE A 108 1.28 -3.65 -22.75
N ALA A 109 0.02 -3.80 -23.17
CA ALA A 109 -0.43 -3.37 -24.48
C ALA A 109 -0.09 -1.87 -24.68
N GLY A 110 0.40 -1.52 -25.88
CA GLY A 110 0.86 -0.15 -26.18
C GLY A 110 2.34 0.11 -25.85
N GLY A 111 3.11 -0.90 -25.44
CA GLY A 111 4.56 -0.79 -25.25
C GLY A 111 4.98 -0.20 -23.90
N VAL A 112 4.04 -0.11 -22.94
CA VAL A 112 4.34 0.32 -21.57
C VAL A 112 5.07 -0.81 -20.83
N VAL A 113 6.20 -0.46 -20.20
CA VAL A 113 7.07 -1.42 -19.51
C VAL A 113 7.24 -1.02 -18.06
N PHE A 114 6.93 -1.94 -17.14
CA PHE A 114 7.14 -1.74 -15.71
C PHE A 114 8.30 -2.65 -15.27
N ASP A 115 9.46 -2.04 -15.04
CA ASP A 115 10.66 -2.72 -14.54
C ASP A 115 10.83 -2.42 -13.05
N PHE A 116 10.71 -3.44 -12.20
CA PHE A 116 10.75 -3.29 -10.74
C PHE A 116 12.16 -3.44 -10.15
N SER A 117 13.20 -3.58 -10.98
CA SER A 117 14.60 -3.74 -10.52
C SER A 117 15.18 -2.48 -9.86
N GLY A 118 14.52 -1.33 -10.02
CA GLY A 118 15.05 -0.03 -9.62
C GLY A 118 16.31 0.38 -10.40
N LYS A 119 16.69 -0.36 -11.45
CA LYS A 119 17.90 -0.15 -12.25
C LYS A 119 19.18 0.00 -11.40
N GLY A 120 19.30 -0.83 -10.37
CA GLY A 120 20.44 -0.83 -9.45
C GLY A 120 20.39 0.24 -8.36
N PHE A 121 19.29 0.99 -8.25
CA PHE A 121 19.08 1.86 -7.11
C PHE A 121 18.95 1.06 -5.82
N VAL A 122 19.65 1.51 -4.78
CA VAL A 122 19.59 0.96 -3.44
C VAL A 122 19.00 2.01 -2.52
N GLY A 123 17.89 1.68 -1.85
CA GLY A 123 17.15 2.56 -0.97
C GLY A 123 16.38 1.78 0.08
N GLY A 124 15.13 2.18 0.32
CA GLY A 124 14.30 1.62 1.38
C GLY A 124 13.66 2.71 2.23
N ILE A 125 12.63 2.33 2.99
CA ILE A 125 11.99 3.20 3.96
C ILE A 125 12.63 3.02 5.34
N THR A 126 12.99 4.15 5.93
CA THR A 126 13.38 4.23 7.33
C THR A 126 12.16 4.62 8.16
N ILE A 127 11.82 3.82 9.16
CA ILE A 127 10.80 4.16 10.15
C ILE A 127 11.48 4.86 11.33
N ASP A 128 11.34 6.19 11.38
CA ASP A 128 11.91 7.03 12.43
C ASP A 128 11.11 6.92 13.74
N ARG A 129 9.80 6.67 13.63
CA ARG A 129 8.91 6.46 14.77
C ARG A 129 7.77 5.53 14.40
N PHE A 130 7.47 4.62 15.32
CA PHE A 130 6.18 3.92 15.40
C PHE A 130 5.79 3.82 16.88
N ALA A 131 4.78 4.58 17.29
CA ALA A 131 4.42 4.75 18.70
C ALA A 131 2.89 4.73 18.88
N ALA A 132 2.43 4.49 20.11
CA ALA A 132 1.04 4.68 20.50
C ALA A 132 0.98 5.27 21.91
N GLY A 133 0.11 6.27 22.13
CA GLY A 133 0.01 6.97 23.41
C GLY A 133 1.34 7.58 23.87
N GLY A 134 2.15 8.08 22.93
CA GLY A 134 3.47 8.68 23.20
C GLY A 134 4.60 7.70 23.51
N ARG A 135 4.36 6.37 23.49
CA ARG A 135 5.38 5.35 23.76
C ARG A 135 5.79 4.58 22.50
N PRO A 136 7.09 4.40 22.23
CA PRO A 136 7.55 3.54 21.13
C PRO A 136 7.01 2.11 21.26
N LEU A 137 6.63 1.51 20.13
CA LEU A 137 6.19 0.12 20.05
C LEU A 137 7.32 -0.78 19.58
N ALA A 138 7.32 -2.03 20.03
CA ALA A 138 8.27 -3.02 19.55
C ALA A 138 7.91 -3.43 18.12
N THR A 139 8.88 -3.30 17.20
CA THR A 139 8.72 -3.62 15.79
C THR A 139 9.71 -4.69 15.34
N LYS A 140 9.35 -5.44 14.30
CA LYS A 140 10.26 -6.33 13.58
C LYS A 140 9.98 -6.25 12.09
N VAL A 141 10.99 -5.85 11.32
CA VAL A 141 10.92 -5.70 9.86
C VAL A 141 11.30 -7.02 9.18
N PHE A 142 10.55 -7.36 8.14
CA PHE A 142 10.69 -8.53 7.28
C PHE A 142 10.57 -8.06 5.81
N GLY A 143 11.65 -7.48 5.29
CA GLY A 143 11.65 -6.90 3.94
C GLY A 143 10.60 -5.79 3.79
N THR A 144 9.63 -5.99 2.90
CA THR A 144 8.51 -5.07 2.65
C THR A 144 7.36 -5.18 3.66
N MET A 145 7.52 -5.96 4.74
CA MET A 145 6.55 -6.08 5.82
C MET A 145 7.15 -5.73 7.17
N MET A 146 6.34 -5.24 8.10
CA MET A 146 6.74 -4.98 9.48
C MET A 146 5.65 -5.40 10.45
N ARG A 147 6.02 -6.18 11.46
CA ARG A 147 5.12 -6.53 12.58
C ARG A 147 5.31 -5.53 13.70
N VAL A 148 4.21 -5.03 14.26
CA VAL A 148 4.19 -4.09 15.37
C VAL A 148 3.42 -4.71 16.54
N ALA A 149 4.06 -4.90 17.69
CA ALA A 149 3.39 -5.40 18.89
C ALA A 149 2.52 -4.30 19.52
N LEU A 150 1.28 -4.64 19.86
CA LEU A 150 0.39 -3.69 20.54
C LEU A 150 0.75 -3.60 22.02
N PRO A 151 0.62 -2.42 22.65
CA PRO A 151 0.95 -2.25 24.07
C PRO A 151 -0.03 -3.00 24.98
N ARG A 152 -1.25 -3.25 24.48
CA ARG A 152 -2.30 -4.08 25.10
C ARG A 152 -3.06 -4.80 23.98
N PRO A 153 -3.61 -6.00 24.24
CA PRO A 153 -4.50 -6.66 23.29
C PRO A 153 -5.69 -5.76 22.91
N LEU A 154 -5.96 -5.64 21.62
CA LEU A 154 -7.02 -4.82 21.05
C LEU A 154 -8.26 -5.69 20.81
N ALA A 155 -9.22 -5.59 21.73
CA ALA A 155 -10.48 -6.33 21.66
C ALA A 155 -11.33 -5.91 20.44
N PRO A 156 -12.34 -6.71 20.07
CA PRO A 156 -13.33 -6.34 19.06
C PRO A 156 -13.96 -4.96 19.32
N ASP A 157 -14.21 -4.23 18.24
CA ASP A 157 -14.75 -2.87 18.16
C ASP A 157 -13.96 -1.80 18.93
N ARG A 158 -12.72 -2.10 19.33
CA ARG A 158 -11.81 -1.13 19.95
C ARG A 158 -10.85 -0.55 18.92
N GLY A 159 -10.50 0.71 19.14
CA GLY A 159 -9.53 1.44 18.33
C GLY A 159 -8.19 1.67 19.03
N ILE A 160 -7.15 1.88 18.23
CA ILE A 160 -5.84 2.36 18.65
C ILE A 160 -5.32 3.38 17.64
N THR A 161 -4.67 4.40 18.16
CA THR A 161 -4.03 5.46 17.37
C THR A 161 -2.52 5.25 17.37
N PHE A 162 -1.92 5.23 16.19
CA PHE A 162 -0.47 5.17 16.00
C PHE A 162 0.09 6.53 15.59
N ASP A 163 1.19 6.95 16.20
CA ASP A 163 2.02 8.06 15.73
C ASP A 163 3.20 7.50 14.94
N VAL A 164 3.31 7.89 13.67
CA VAL A 164 4.31 7.36 12.73
C VAL A 164 5.14 8.47 12.11
N ALA A 165 6.44 8.21 11.91
CA ALA A 165 7.33 9.08 11.15
C ALA A 165 8.30 8.23 10.34
N TRP A 166 8.61 8.68 9.13
CA TRP A 166 9.43 7.93 8.19
C TRP A 166 10.10 8.83 7.16
N HIS A 167 11.10 8.28 6.48
CA HIS A 167 11.64 8.89 5.28
C HIS A 167 12.23 7.83 4.33
N PHE A 168 12.38 8.20 3.06
CA PHE A 168 13.08 7.39 2.07
C PHE A 168 13.68 8.24 0.94
N PRO A 169 14.79 7.82 0.34
CA PRO A 169 15.31 8.42 -0.87
C PRO A 169 14.45 8.03 -2.08
N ILE A 170 14.13 9.00 -2.93
CA ILE A 170 13.30 8.78 -4.12
C ILE A 170 14.22 8.31 -5.28
N PRO A 171 13.98 7.11 -5.82
CA PRO A 171 14.78 6.59 -6.94
C PRO A 171 14.57 7.43 -8.20
N PRO A 172 15.59 7.58 -9.07
CA PRO A 172 15.38 8.04 -10.45
C PRO A 172 14.34 7.18 -11.19
N TYR A 173 14.41 5.86 -10.97
CA TYR A 173 13.50 4.88 -11.56
C TYR A 173 12.90 3.99 -10.47
N GLY A 174 11.65 4.22 -10.08
CA GLY A 174 10.99 3.57 -8.95
C GLY A 174 9.92 2.56 -9.36
N GLY A 175 10.24 1.66 -10.28
CA GLY A 175 9.37 0.50 -10.52
C GLY A 175 8.09 0.79 -11.29
N GLY A 176 8.04 1.87 -12.09
CA GLY A 176 6.83 2.26 -12.82
C GLY A 176 5.67 2.76 -11.95
N ARG A 177 5.88 2.94 -10.64
CA ARG A 177 4.89 3.47 -9.70
C ARG A 177 5.42 4.59 -8.81
N MET A 178 6.68 4.95 -9.02
CA MET A 178 7.38 6.04 -8.39
C MET A 178 8.60 6.36 -9.25
N GLY A 179 9.13 7.57 -9.15
CA GLY A 179 10.38 7.94 -9.78
C GLY A 179 10.57 9.45 -9.83
N ARG A 180 11.66 9.86 -10.46
CA ARG A 180 11.93 11.28 -10.69
C ARG A 180 12.75 11.53 -11.94
N VAL A 181 12.53 12.69 -12.56
CA VAL A 181 13.38 13.23 -13.62
C VAL A 181 14.18 14.39 -13.06
N GLY A 182 15.46 14.12 -12.78
CA GLY A 182 16.31 15.06 -12.06
C GLY A 182 15.70 15.44 -10.72
N SER A 183 15.58 16.74 -10.47
CA SER A 183 14.90 17.33 -9.31
C SER A 183 13.68 18.18 -9.69
N ARG A 184 13.11 17.95 -10.89
CA ARG A 184 12.05 18.81 -11.49
C ARG A 184 10.69 18.14 -11.60
N PHE A 185 10.68 16.81 -11.66
CA PHE A 185 9.45 16.03 -11.80
C PHE A 185 9.55 14.80 -10.92
N TYR A 186 8.49 14.52 -10.18
CA TYR A 186 8.39 13.39 -9.27
C TYR A 186 7.04 12.71 -9.47
N GLU A 187 7.08 11.39 -9.57
CA GLU A 187 5.92 10.53 -9.43
C GLU A 187 6.08 9.78 -8.12
N ILE A 188 5.10 9.85 -7.23
CA ILE A 188 5.23 9.37 -5.84
C ILE A 188 4.04 8.49 -5.51
N GLY A 189 4.23 7.17 -5.65
CA GLY A 189 3.31 6.15 -5.15
C GLY A 189 3.88 5.42 -3.93
N GLN A 190 3.00 4.72 -3.19
CA GLN A 190 3.38 3.83 -2.08
C GLN A 190 4.32 4.49 -1.04
N TRP A 191 4.06 5.76 -0.74
CA TRP A 191 5.02 6.64 -0.07
C TRP A 191 4.88 6.67 1.46
N TYR A 192 3.99 5.88 2.05
CA TYR A 192 3.74 5.86 3.49
C TYR A 192 3.59 4.42 4.01
N PRO A 193 3.89 4.15 5.30
CA PRO A 193 3.59 2.87 5.93
C PRO A 193 2.08 2.62 5.95
N ARG A 194 1.63 1.51 5.38
CA ARG A 194 0.20 1.16 5.28
C ARG A 194 -0.13 -0.03 6.15
N LEU A 195 -1.23 -0.01 6.88
CA LEU A 195 -1.70 -1.19 7.62
C LEU A 195 -2.05 -2.29 6.62
N ALA A 196 -1.56 -3.50 6.91
CA ALA A 196 -1.91 -4.69 6.14
C ALA A 196 -3.35 -5.09 6.43
N VAL A 197 -3.99 -5.75 5.46
CA VAL A 197 -5.34 -6.28 5.66
C VAL A 197 -5.34 -7.38 6.71
N TYR A 198 -6.35 -7.37 7.58
CA TYR A 198 -6.76 -8.51 8.39
C TYR A 198 -8.19 -8.90 8.02
N ASP A 199 -8.38 -10.09 7.45
CA ASP A 199 -9.69 -10.52 6.93
C ASP A 199 -10.15 -11.91 7.46
N ASP A 200 -11.35 -12.31 7.06
CA ASP A 200 -11.98 -13.58 7.43
C ASP A 200 -11.45 -14.79 6.65
N VAL A 201 -10.58 -14.59 5.65
CA VAL A 201 -10.14 -15.63 4.72
C VAL A 201 -8.71 -16.08 5.02
N HIS A 202 -7.81 -15.13 5.22
CA HIS A 202 -6.37 -15.32 5.40
C HIS A 202 -5.87 -14.77 6.75
N GLY A 203 -6.70 -14.06 7.50
CA GLY A 203 -6.24 -13.28 8.65
C GLY A 203 -5.34 -12.16 8.14
N TRP A 204 -4.13 -12.03 8.70
CA TRP A 204 -3.17 -11.02 8.26
C TRP A 204 -2.61 -11.33 6.88
N ASN A 205 -2.75 -10.39 5.94
CA ASN A 205 -2.03 -10.44 4.67
C ASN A 205 -0.55 -10.06 4.87
N THR A 206 0.31 -11.08 5.01
CA THR A 206 1.76 -10.89 5.23
C THR A 206 2.61 -11.21 4.00
N LEU A 207 1.99 -11.34 2.81
CA LEU A 207 2.75 -11.59 1.60
C LEU A 207 3.65 -10.38 1.28
N PRO A 208 4.95 -10.60 0.99
CA PRO A 208 5.84 -9.50 0.67
C PRO A 208 5.42 -8.85 -0.65
N PHE A 209 5.46 -7.52 -0.68
CA PHE A 209 5.30 -6.78 -1.92
C PHE A 209 6.52 -6.99 -2.82
N LEU A 210 6.28 -7.47 -4.05
CA LEU A 210 7.34 -7.81 -5.01
C LEU A 210 7.46 -6.81 -6.17
N GLY A 211 6.65 -5.75 -6.21
CA GLY A 211 6.57 -4.83 -7.34
C GLY A 211 5.39 -5.14 -8.25
N ALA A 212 5.35 -6.31 -8.90
CA ALA A 212 4.36 -6.64 -9.93
C ALA A 212 2.90 -6.84 -9.42
N GLY A 213 2.68 -6.99 -8.12
CA GLY A 213 1.35 -7.19 -7.55
C GLY A 213 0.51 -5.91 -7.48
N GLU A 214 -0.81 -6.07 -7.48
CA GLU A 214 -1.76 -5.01 -7.13
C GLU A 214 -2.07 -5.01 -5.62
N PHE A 215 -2.69 -3.93 -5.14
CA PHE A 215 -2.78 -3.65 -3.72
C PHE A 215 -4.02 -4.29 -3.07
N TYR A 216 -3.80 -4.90 -1.90
CA TYR A 216 -4.86 -5.35 -0.99
C TYR A 216 -4.70 -4.63 0.34
N LEU A 217 -5.57 -3.65 0.59
CA LEU A 217 -5.45 -2.65 1.66
C LEU A 217 -6.79 -2.46 2.38
N GLU A 218 -6.71 -2.03 3.64
CA GLU A 218 -7.88 -1.61 4.40
C GLU A 218 -8.45 -0.28 3.88
N PHE A 219 -9.76 -0.09 4.04
CA PHE A 219 -10.39 1.19 3.75
C PHE A 219 -10.28 2.15 4.94
N GLY A 220 -10.31 3.44 4.61
CA GLY A 220 -10.41 4.52 5.58
C GLY A 220 -10.35 5.87 4.91
N ASP A 221 -10.50 6.90 5.72
CA ASP A 221 -10.46 8.29 5.30
C ASP A 221 -9.03 8.84 5.37
N PHE A 222 -8.73 9.82 4.52
CA PHE A 222 -7.41 10.42 4.40
C PHE A 222 -7.49 11.94 4.52
N ASP A 223 -6.76 12.48 5.48
CA ASP A 223 -6.40 13.90 5.55
C ASP A 223 -4.91 14.04 5.26
N VAL A 224 -4.54 14.74 4.19
CA VAL A 224 -3.17 14.75 3.67
C VAL A 224 -2.69 16.17 3.43
N SER A 225 -1.61 16.54 4.09
CA SER A 225 -0.88 17.78 3.88
C SER A 225 0.45 17.52 3.18
N LEU A 226 0.65 18.15 2.02
CA LEU A 226 1.85 17.99 1.21
C LEU A 226 2.61 19.31 1.11
N THR A 227 3.89 19.28 1.44
CA THR A 227 4.82 20.40 1.30
C THR A 227 5.82 20.09 0.19
N ALA A 228 5.91 20.99 -0.79
CA ALA A 228 6.86 20.91 -1.89
C ALA A 228 7.48 22.31 -2.14
N PRO A 229 8.64 22.41 -2.82
CA PRO A 229 9.23 23.70 -3.15
C PRO A 229 8.28 24.57 -3.98
N ALA A 230 8.39 25.89 -3.83
CA ALA A 230 7.63 26.83 -4.64
C ALA A 230 7.84 26.55 -6.15
N GLY A 231 6.76 26.65 -6.93
CA GLY A 231 6.75 26.33 -8.36
C GLY A 231 6.42 24.89 -8.70
N PHE A 232 6.42 23.96 -7.72
CA PHE A 232 5.87 22.63 -7.94
C PHE A 232 4.36 22.65 -8.02
N LEU A 233 3.84 21.90 -8.98
CA LEU A 233 2.42 21.61 -9.10
C LEU A 233 2.17 20.20 -8.57
N VAL A 234 1.33 20.11 -7.55
CA VAL A 234 0.92 18.82 -6.98
C VAL A 234 -0.42 18.42 -7.60
N THR A 235 -0.46 17.21 -8.12
CA THR A 235 -1.67 16.53 -8.59
C THR A 235 -1.86 15.27 -7.76
N ALA A 236 -3.02 15.15 -7.12
CA ALA A 236 -3.37 14.03 -6.25
C ALA A 236 -4.89 13.80 -6.28
N THR A 237 -5.34 12.68 -5.73
CA THR A 237 -6.75 12.43 -5.45
C THR A 237 -7.24 13.24 -4.25
N GLY A 238 -8.56 13.33 -4.08
CA GLY A 238 -9.19 14.03 -2.95
C GLY A 238 -9.66 15.45 -3.28
N THR A 239 -10.03 16.20 -2.25
CA THR A 239 -10.54 17.58 -2.37
C THR A 239 -9.50 18.56 -1.84
N LEU A 240 -9.12 19.55 -2.64
CA LEU A 240 -8.14 20.57 -2.26
C LEU A 240 -8.73 21.52 -1.19
N ALA A 241 -8.17 21.48 0.03
CA ALA A 241 -8.70 22.23 1.17
C ALA A 241 -8.23 23.70 1.27
N ASN A 242 -7.06 24.04 0.72
CA ASN A 242 -6.45 25.38 0.86
C ASN A 242 -6.14 26.08 -0.50
N PRO A 243 -7.09 26.12 -1.46
CA PRO A 243 -6.83 26.65 -2.80
C PRO A 243 -6.45 28.14 -2.80
N SER A 244 -6.94 28.93 -1.84
CA SER A 244 -6.60 30.35 -1.71
C SER A 244 -5.13 30.59 -1.36
N ALA A 245 -4.49 29.65 -0.66
CA ALA A 245 -3.10 29.75 -0.23
C ALA A 245 -2.10 29.37 -1.33
N ILE A 246 -2.50 28.51 -2.28
CA ILE A 246 -1.56 27.90 -3.24
C ILE A 246 -1.91 28.15 -4.72
N ARG A 247 -3.07 28.72 -5.03
CA ARG A 247 -3.50 29.01 -6.41
C ARG A 247 -3.79 30.50 -6.60
N THR A 248 -3.54 31.00 -7.79
CA THR A 248 -3.94 32.34 -8.23
C THR A 248 -5.46 32.48 -8.33
N ALA A 249 -5.98 33.71 -8.35
CA ALA A 249 -7.42 33.95 -8.53
C ALA A 249 -7.94 33.38 -9.86
N GLN A 250 -7.15 33.48 -10.93
CA GLN A 250 -7.51 32.98 -12.26
C GLN A 250 -7.58 31.45 -12.28
N GLU A 251 -6.60 30.76 -11.69
CA GLU A 251 -6.61 29.30 -11.58
C GLU A 251 -7.81 28.81 -10.75
N ARG A 252 -8.15 29.49 -9.64
CA ARG A 252 -9.33 29.14 -8.83
C ARG A 252 -10.63 29.29 -9.62
N ALA A 253 -10.77 30.35 -10.41
CA ALA A 253 -11.93 30.54 -11.28
C ALA A 253 -12.03 29.46 -12.37
N ARG A 254 -10.90 29.10 -12.99
CA ARG A 254 -10.85 28.02 -13.99
C ARG A 254 -11.16 26.66 -13.39
N LEU A 255 -10.68 26.37 -12.18
CA LEU A 255 -10.98 25.14 -11.46
C LEU A 255 -12.47 25.05 -11.09
N ALA A 256 -13.07 26.14 -10.60
CA ALA A 256 -14.51 26.19 -10.33
C ALA A 256 -15.33 25.92 -11.59
N ARG A 257 -14.96 26.53 -12.72
CA ARG A 257 -15.61 26.27 -14.02
C ARG A 257 -15.48 24.80 -14.43
N ALA A 258 -14.31 24.18 -14.25
CA ALA A 258 -14.09 22.77 -14.60
C ALA A 258 -15.07 21.83 -13.90
N PHE A 259 -15.41 22.10 -12.62
CA PHE A 259 -16.39 21.29 -11.89
C PHE A 259 -17.84 21.47 -12.36
N THR A 260 -18.15 22.57 -13.05
CA THR A 260 -19.51 22.90 -13.51
C THR A 260 -19.73 22.73 -15.02
N SER A 261 -18.70 22.30 -15.76
CA SER A 261 -18.72 22.19 -17.23
C SER A 261 -18.58 20.74 -17.69
N PRO A 262 -19.60 19.88 -17.46
CA PRO A 262 -19.53 18.47 -17.86
C PRO A 262 -19.32 18.36 -19.38
N GLY A 263 -18.42 17.45 -19.78
CA GLY A 263 -18.09 17.22 -21.19
C GLY A 263 -17.18 18.27 -21.83
N GLN A 264 -16.72 19.29 -21.10
CA GLN A 264 -15.77 20.28 -21.60
C GLN A 264 -14.39 20.13 -20.96
N VAL A 265 -13.35 20.24 -21.78
CA VAL A 265 -11.96 20.33 -21.30
C VAL A 265 -11.70 21.76 -20.86
N VAL A 266 -11.38 21.94 -19.57
CA VAL A 266 -11.02 23.24 -18.99
C VAL A 266 -9.55 23.22 -18.58
N SER A 267 -8.72 23.97 -19.28
CA SER A 267 -7.32 24.19 -18.88
C SER A 267 -7.27 25.09 -17.63
N VAL A 268 -6.88 24.51 -16.49
CA VAL A 268 -6.79 25.24 -15.22
C VAL A 268 -5.44 25.94 -15.11
N ILE A 269 -4.36 25.20 -15.34
CA ILE A 269 -2.98 25.68 -15.27
C ILE A 269 -2.48 25.90 -16.70
N THR A 270 -2.04 27.11 -17.01
CA THR A 270 -1.55 27.49 -18.35
C THR A 270 -0.17 28.13 -18.24
N ARG A 271 0.53 28.23 -19.38
CA ARG A 271 1.73 29.09 -19.44
C ARG A 271 1.32 30.55 -19.15
N PRO A 272 2.23 31.36 -18.58
CA PRO A 272 2.05 32.80 -18.56
C PRO A 272 1.82 33.30 -19.99
N GLU A 273 0.91 34.27 -20.13
CA GLU A 273 0.66 34.99 -21.39
C GLU A 273 1.83 35.92 -21.73
#